data_AF-A0A7R9R1H0-F1
#
_entry.id   AF-A0A7R9R1H0-F1
#
_cell.length_a   1.000
_cell.length_b   1.000
_cell.length_c   1.000
_cell.angle_alpha   90.00
_cell.angle_beta   90.00
_cell.angle_gamma   90.00
#
_symmetry.space_group_name_H-M   'P 1'
#
loop_
_entity.id
_entity.type
_entity.pdbx_description
1 polymer ?
#
loop_
_entity_poly.entity_id
_entity_poly.type
_entity_poly.pdbx_seq_one_letter_code
_entity_poly.pdbx_strand_id
1 'polypeptide(L)'
;MASSFSWDWGPAFPTEGIWKPIGIEAFDKLVIRDITVETTPNQRNNSFWDLTVHIKMESAPNQEFEGIFDIKLDNNVIINKDKLKFKTDGQGYAGVAFIILLRNIKITPWYPNGVADNTQKLYDLNVELSFADSKEVSTQTKKIGFRTIKLIQNPVKPEGLTFYFEVNSKPFFA
;
A
#
# COMPACT_ATOMS: atom_id res chain seq x y z
N MET A 1 -8.98 -7.10 -22.65
CA MET A 1 -9.03 -5.61 -22.71
C MET A 1 -10.13 -5.27 -23.69
N ALA A 2 -11.03 -4.32 -23.41
CA ALA A 2 -12.15 -4.04 -24.33
C ALA A 2 -11.69 -3.63 -25.74
N SER A 3 -10.58 -2.87 -25.82
CA SER A 3 -9.98 -2.41 -27.07
C SER A 3 -9.43 -3.52 -27.99
N SER A 4 -9.27 -4.76 -27.53
CA SER A 4 -8.79 -5.86 -28.39
C SER A 4 -9.81 -6.28 -29.45
N PHE A 5 -11.09 -5.96 -29.23
CA PHE A 5 -12.20 -6.25 -30.16
C PHE A 5 -12.53 -5.07 -31.07
N SER A 6 -11.53 -4.23 -31.37
CA SER A 6 -11.65 -2.94 -32.06
C SER A 6 -12.15 -1.81 -31.17
N TRP A 7 -11.79 -0.61 -31.57
CA TRP A 7 -12.30 0.66 -31.08
C TRP A 7 -12.23 1.72 -32.20
N ASP A 8 -12.79 2.90 -32.01
CA ASP A 8 -12.75 3.98 -33.03
C ASP A 8 -11.32 4.49 -33.33
N TRP A 9 -10.36 4.22 -32.43
CA TRP A 9 -8.94 4.54 -32.57
C TRP A 9 -8.02 3.31 -32.66
N GLY A 10 -8.57 2.10 -32.84
CA GLY A 10 -7.75 0.88 -32.91
C GLY A 10 -8.43 -0.31 -33.59
N PRO A 11 -7.70 -1.11 -34.38
CA PRO A 11 -8.25 -2.28 -35.06
C PRO A 11 -8.54 -3.45 -34.10
N ALA A 12 -9.29 -4.45 -34.58
CA ALA A 12 -9.53 -5.69 -33.86
C ALA A 12 -8.32 -6.64 -33.89
N PHE A 13 -7.69 -6.83 -32.73
CA PHE A 13 -6.68 -7.87 -32.49
C PHE A 13 -7.03 -8.64 -31.21
N PRO A 14 -7.93 -9.62 -31.28
CA PRO A 14 -8.28 -10.46 -30.14
C PRO A 14 -7.13 -11.44 -29.85
N THR A 15 -6.06 -10.92 -29.26
CA THR A 15 -4.86 -11.71 -28.95
C THR A 15 -5.16 -12.76 -27.90
N GLU A 16 -4.56 -13.93 -28.08
CA GLU A 16 -4.60 -15.04 -27.13
C GLU A 16 -3.17 -15.40 -26.72
N GLY A 17 -2.98 -15.81 -25.47
CA GLY A 17 -1.69 -16.24 -24.97
C GLY A 17 -1.41 -15.84 -23.52
N ILE A 18 -0.31 -16.36 -23.00
CA ILE A 18 0.20 -16.07 -21.66
C ILE A 18 0.87 -14.68 -21.69
N TRP A 19 0.09 -13.65 -21.37
CA TRP A 19 0.54 -12.24 -21.42
C TRP A 19 1.23 -11.75 -20.14
N LYS A 20 1.30 -12.60 -19.11
CA LYS A 20 1.95 -12.31 -17.83
C LYS A 20 2.92 -13.43 -17.46
N PRO A 21 3.93 -13.15 -16.61
CA PRO A 21 4.84 -14.17 -16.12
C PRO A 21 4.11 -15.34 -15.42
N ILE A 22 4.68 -16.54 -15.56
CA ILE A 22 4.30 -17.73 -14.82
C ILE A 22 5.51 -18.18 -14.00
N GLY A 23 5.27 -18.65 -12.78
CA GLY A 23 6.30 -19.19 -11.90
C GLY A 23 5.73 -20.20 -10.93
N ILE A 24 6.62 -20.93 -10.28
CA ILE A 24 6.32 -21.81 -9.15
C ILE A 24 7.03 -21.21 -7.94
N GLU A 25 6.30 -21.05 -6.85
CA GLU A 25 6.81 -20.58 -5.57
C GLU A 25 6.54 -21.68 -4.53
N ALA A 26 7.57 -22.04 -3.77
CA ALA A 26 7.49 -23.02 -2.70
C ALA A 26 7.86 -22.34 -1.37
N PHE A 27 7.10 -22.63 -0.33
CA PHE A 27 7.23 -22.06 1.00
C PHE A 27 6.72 -23.07 2.03
N ASP A 28 7.30 -23.06 3.24
CA ASP A 28 6.92 -23.98 4.32
C ASP A 28 6.12 -23.28 5.43
N LYS A 29 6.30 -21.96 5.56
CA LYS A 29 5.66 -21.14 6.60
C LYS A 29 4.59 -20.22 6.00
N LEU A 30 4.39 -19.06 6.63
CA LEU A 30 3.41 -18.07 6.21
C LEU A 30 4.08 -17.02 5.32
N VAL A 31 3.53 -16.81 4.13
CA VAL A 31 4.05 -15.86 3.13
C VAL A 31 3.15 -14.63 3.06
N ILE A 32 3.76 -13.46 2.97
CA ILE A 32 3.09 -12.19 2.75
C ILE A 32 2.71 -12.09 1.27
N ARG A 33 1.41 -11.91 0.99
CA ARG A 33 0.87 -11.78 -0.37
C ARG A 33 0.59 -10.35 -0.77
N ASP A 34 0.12 -9.55 0.17
CA ASP A 34 -0.17 -8.14 -0.07
C ASP A 34 0.05 -7.29 1.18
N ILE A 35 0.47 -6.06 0.93
CA ILE A 35 0.56 -5.01 1.93
C ILE A 35 -0.28 -3.85 1.42
N THR A 36 -1.32 -3.46 2.14
CA THR A 36 -2.09 -2.24 1.89
C THR A 36 -1.79 -1.22 2.97
N VAL A 37 -1.59 0.03 2.57
CA VAL A 37 -1.11 1.08 3.46
C VAL A 37 -2.01 2.30 3.36
N GLU A 38 -2.46 2.78 4.51
CA GLU A 38 -3.18 4.04 4.64
C GLU A 38 -2.28 5.06 5.34
N THR A 39 -2.17 6.26 4.76
CA THR A 39 -1.41 7.37 5.33
C THR A 39 -2.39 8.45 5.79
N THR A 40 -2.42 8.74 7.08
CA THR A 40 -3.34 9.74 7.66
C THR A 40 -2.55 10.88 8.28
N PRO A 41 -2.73 12.14 7.85
CA PRO A 41 -2.12 13.27 8.54
C PRO A 41 -2.82 13.49 9.88
N ASN A 42 -2.06 13.78 10.95
CA ASN A 42 -2.66 14.01 12.25
C ASN A 42 -3.35 15.38 12.33
N GLN A 43 -4.66 15.36 12.64
CA GLN A 43 -5.56 16.51 12.51
C GLN A 43 -5.27 17.68 13.46
N ARG A 44 -4.54 17.47 14.57
CA ARG A 44 -4.32 18.57 15.53
C ARG A 44 -3.37 19.64 14.99
N ASN A 45 -2.34 19.26 14.23
CA ASN A 45 -1.31 20.20 13.75
C ASN A 45 -0.74 19.89 12.36
N ASN A 46 -1.20 18.85 11.64
CA ASN A 46 -0.58 18.37 10.38
C ASN A 46 0.94 18.12 10.47
N SER A 47 1.50 18.01 11.68
CA SER A 47 2.94 18.00 11.89
C SER A 47 3.56 16.61 11.76
N PHE A 48 2.76 15.55 11.87
CA PHE A 48 3.18 14.16 11.72
C PHE A 48 2.09 13.32 11.04
N TRP A 49 2.51 12.14 10.57
CA TRP A 49 1.66 11.18 9.85
C TRP A 49 1.52 9.89 10.66
N ASP A 50 0.35 9.29 10.55
CA ASP A 50 0.06 7.96 11.06
C ASP A 50 -0.04 6.99 9.87
N LEU A 51 0.44 5.77 10.07
CA LEU A 51 0.38 4.68 9.10
C LEU A 51 -0.51 3.57 9.63
N THR A 52 -1.46 3.11 8.81
CA THR A 52 -2.12 1.82 9.01
C THR A 52 -1.63 0.85 7.96
N VAL A 53 -0.95 -0.21 8.38
CA VAL A 53 -0.37 -1.23 7.49
C VAL A 53 -1.17 -2.51 7.63
N HIS A 54 -1.94 -2.85 6.59
CA HIS A 54 -2.67 -4.11 6.47
C HIS A 54 -1.83 -5.12 5.72
N ILE A 55 -1.62 -6.29 6.32
CA ILE A 55 -0.79 -7.35 5.75
C ILE A 55 -1.71 -8.56 5.54
N LYS A 56 -1.76 -9.05 4.31
CA LYS A 56 -2.44 -10.29 3.93
C LYS A 56 -1.43 -11.37 3.68
N MET A 57 -1.70 -12.55 4.21
CA MET A 57 -0.75 -13.64 4.24
C MET A 57 -1.42 -14.97 3.92
N GLU A 58 -0.63 -15.94 3.49
CA GLU A 58 -1.08 -17.25 3.05
C GLU A 58 -0.14 -18.36 3.52
N SER A 59 -0.72 -19.48 3.98
CA SER A 59 -0.04 -20.76 4.19
C SER A 59 -0.97 -21.93 3.87
N ALA A 60 -0.59 -23.16 4.27
CA ALA A 60 -1.54 -24.25 4.38
C ALA A 60 -2.74 -23.89 5.32
N PRO A 61 -3.95 -24.43 5.08
CA PRO A 61 -5.14 -24.17 5.89
C PRO A 61 -5.02 -24.56 7.36
N ASN A 62 -5.69 -23.79 8.22
CA ASN A 62 -5.84 -24.04 9.67
C ASN A 62 -4.53 -24.22 10.44
N GLN A 63 -3.42 -23.64 9.96
CA GLN A 63 -2.13 -23.68 10.63
C GLN A 63 -2.00 -22.53 11.63
N GLU A 64 -1.27 -22.78 12.72
CA GLU A 64 -0.95 -21.77 13.73
C GLU A 64 0.53 -21.43 13.65
N PHE A 65 0.83 -20.14 13.72
CA PHE A 65 2.19 -19.63 13.64
C PHE A 65 2.42 -18.59 14.73
N GLU A 66 3.69 -18.45 15.11
CA GLU A 66 4.18 -17.36 15.93
C GLU A 66 5.36 -16.72 15.19
N GLY A 67 5.18 -15.49 14.71
CA GLY A 67 6.16 -14.78 13.90
C GLY A 67 6.49 -13.40 14.46
N ILE A 68 7.64 -12.88 14.06
CA ILE A 68 8.09 -11.51 14.37
C ILE A 68 7.96 -10.69 13.09
N PHE A 69 7.16 -9.63 13.15
CA PHE A 69 7.05 -8.62 12.11
C PHE A 69 8.03 -7.50 12.38
N ASP A 70 8.92 -7.22 11.41
CA ASP A 70 9.76 -6.04 11.38
C ASP A 70 9.28 -5.11 10.26
N ILE A 71 8.74 -3.95 10.62
CA ILE A 71 8.26 -2.94 9.67
C ILE A 71 9.26 -1.79 9.64
N LYS A 72 9.86 -1.56 8.48
CA LYS A 72 10.91 -0.56 8.24
C LYS A 72 10.45 0.45 7.19
N LEU A 73 10.84 1.70 7.37
CA LEU A 73 10.66 2.79 6.41
C LEU A 73 12.05 3.25 5.91
N ASP A 74 12.22 3.35 4.59
CA ASP A 74 13.49 3.70 3.91
C ASP A 74 14.67 2.83 4.39
N ASN A 75 14.46 1.52 4.46
CA ASN A 75 15.40 0.44 4.80
C ASN A 75 16.14 0.52 6.16
N ASN A 76 16.11 1.65 6.86
CA ASN A 76 16.95 1.87 8.06
C ASN A 76 16.18 2.32 9.30
N VAL A 77 14.93 2.75 9.17
CA VAL A 77 14.12 3.17 10.33
C VAL A 77 13.11 2.09 10.64
N ILE A 78 13.36 1.29 11.68
CA ILE A 78 12.36 0.38 12.24
C ILE A 78 11.26 1.25 12.87
N ILE A 79 10.05 1.16 12.32
CA ILE A 79 8.89 1.92 12.79
C ILE A 79 7.95 1.05 13.65
N ASN A 80 8.05 -0.27 13.53
CA ASN A 80 7.38 -1.23 14.39
C ASN A 80 8.12 -2.58 14.38
N LYS A 81 8.13 -3.25 15.53
CA LYS A 81 8.66 -4.61 15.69
C LYS A 81 7.82 -5.34 16.72
N ASP A 82 7.02 -6.30 16.27
CA ASP A 82 6.07 -7.00 17.13
C ASP A 82 6.05 -8.50 16.86
N LYS A 83 5.95 -9.26 17.95
CA LYS A 83 5.81 -10.72 17.92
C LYS A 83 4.34 -11.08 18.09
N LEU A 84 3.77 -11.78 17.13
CA LEU A 84 2.33 -12.11 17.10
C LEU A 84 2.10 -13.60 16.84
N LYS A 85 1.00 -14.11 17.41
CA LYS A 85 0.44 -15.43 17.09
C LYS A 85 -0.76 -15.25 16.17
N PHE A 86 -0.87 -16.08 15.15
CA PHE A 86 -1.97 -16.04 14.20
C PHE A 86 -2.28 -17.43 13.67
N LYS A 87 -3.52 -17.59 13.21
CA LYS A 87 -4.03 -18.83 12.63
C LYS A 87 -4.57 -18.53 11.24
N THR A 88 -4.23 -19.37 10.27
CA THR A 88 -4.85 -19.30 8.95
C THR A 88 -6.27 -19.87 8.98
N ASP A 89 -7.14 -19.32 8.17
CA ASP A 89 -8.50 -19.83 8.00
C ASP A 89 -8.52 -21.17 7.23
N GLY A 90 -9.74 -21.68 6.99
CA GLY A 90 -9.94 -22.92 6.25
C GLY A 90 -9.50 -22.88 4.78
N GLN A 91 -9.14 -21.71 4.25
CA GLN A 91 -8.58 -21.52 2.92
C GLN A 91 -7.07 -21.21 2.95
N GLY A 92 -6.46 -21.10 4.13
CA GLY A 92 -5.04 -20.81 4.27
C GLY A 92 -4.71 -19.32 4.40
N TYR A 93 -5.70 -18.41 4.53
CA TYR A 93 -5.44 -16.98 4.62
C TYR A 93 -5.37 -16.48 6.07
N ALA A 94 -4.54 -15.46 6.30
CA ALA A 94 -4.49 -14.69 7.53
C ALA A 94 -4.29 -13.20 7.23
N GLY A 95 -4.70 -12.34 8.16
CA GLY A 95 -4.52 -10.90 8.04
C GLY A 95 -4.22 -10.24 9.39
N VAL A 96 -3.39 -9.19 9.34
CA VAL A 96 -3.06 -8.35 10.51
C VAL A 96 -2.99 -6.88 10.10
N ALA A 97 -3.29 -5.98 11.04
CA ALA A 97 -3.17 -4.54 10.83
C ALA A 97 -2.31 -3.91 11.94
N PHE A 98 -1.37 -3.07 11.54
CA PHE A 98 -0.53 -2.29 12.44
C PHE A 98 -0.87 -0.81 12.32
N ILE A 99 -1.15 -0.16 13.46
CA ILE A 99 -1.33 1.29 13.54
C ILE A 99 -0.04 1.88 14.12
N ILE A 100 0.67 2.66 13.32
CA ILE A 100 2.01 3.16 13.63
C ILE A 100 2.00 4.68 13.62
N LEU A 101 2.33 5.29 14.76
CA LEU A 101 2.37 6.74 14.93
C LEU A 101 3.79 7.26 14.64
N LEU A 102 4.01 7.97 13.54
CA LEU A 102 5.34 8.44 13.12
C LEU A 102 5.71 9.80 13.78
N ARG A 103 5.60 9.89 15.11
CA ARG A 103 5.75 11.16 15.84
C ARG A 103 7.14 11.80 15.73
N ASN A 104 8.18 10.97 15.61
CA ASN A 104 9.58 11.41 15.65
C ASN A 104 10.30 11.28 14.29
N ILE A 105 9.54 11.13 13.20
CA ILE A 105 10.09 10.96 11.85
C ILE A 105 9.61 12.11 10.99
N LYS A 106 10.55 12.88 10.43
CA LYS A 106 10.22 13.95 9.51
C LYS A 106 9.79 13.36 8.16
N ILE A 107 8.51 13.50 7.86
CA ILE A 107 7.92 13.05 6.59
C ILE A 107 7.85 14.23 5.61
N THR A 108 8.36 14.02 4.40
CA THR A 108 8.18 14.92 3.26
C THR A 108 6.97 14.41 2.47
N PRO A 109 5.87 15.18 2.39
CA PRO A 109 4.70 14.77 1.62
C PRO A 109 5.01 14.63 0.14
N TRP A 110 4.33 13.68 -0.50
CA TRP A 110 4.37 13.51 -1.94
C TRP A 110 3.44 14.52 -2.62
N TYR A 111 3.89 15.09 -3.73
CA TYR A 111 3.09 15.95 -4.62
C TYR A 111 3.12 15.46 -6.07
N PRO A 112 2.04 15.71 -6.85
CA PRO A 112 2.06 15.55 -8.30
C PRO A 112 3.07 16.50 -8.93
N ASN A 113 3.44 16.21 -10.18
CA ASN A 113 4.28 17.09 -10.98
C ASN A 113 3.67 18.50 -11.08
N GLY A 114 4.44 19.55 -10.74
CA GLY A 114 4.05 20.95 -10.95
C GLY A 114 3.13 21.59 -9.91
N VAL A 115 2.73 20.90 -8.84
CA VAL A 115 1.75 21.44 -7.85
C VAL A 115 2.41 22.10 -6.62
N ALA A 116 3.65 21.74 -6.26
CA ALA A 116 4.38 22.29 -5.12
C ALA A 116 5.90 22.22 -5.36
N ASP A 117 6.72 22.14 -4.30
CA ASP A 117 8.19 21.98 -4.25
C ASP A 117 8.76 20.79 -5.07
N ASN A 118 7.95 20.19 -5.97
CA ASN A 118 8.21 19.05 -6.83
C ASN A 118 8.72 17.82 -6.07
N THR A 119 8.36 17.71 -4.78
CA THR A 119 8.72 16.56 -3.96
C THR A 119 7.81 15.38 -4.31
N GLN A 120 8.18 14.63 -5.33
CA GLN A 120 7.59 13.33 -5.67
C GLN A 120 8.16 12.21 -4.79
N LYS A 121 8.41 12.50 -3.50
CA LYS A 121 9.10 11.58 -2.60
C LYS A 121 8.25 10.34 -2.34
N LEU A 122 8.79 9.19 -2.69
CA LEU A 122 8.29 7.89 -2.29
C LEU A 122 9.22 7.30 -1.24
N TYR A 123 8.63 6.58 -0.32
CA TYR A 123 9.30 5.85 0.74
C TYR A 123 9.18 4.36 0.46
N ASP A 124 10.22 3.60 0.76
CA ASP A 124 10.17 2.14 0.72
C ASP A 124 9.67 1.63 2.08
N LEU A 125 8.44 1.12 2.13
CA LEU A 125 7.90 0.41 3.29
C LEU A 125 8.22 -1.07 3.14
N ASN A 126 9.13 -1.57 3.97
CA ASN A 126 9.53 -2.96 4.00
C ASN A 126 8.87 -3.65 5.19
N VAL A 127 8.19 -4.78 4.93
CA VAL A 127 7.64 -5.66 5.96
C VAL A 127 8.34 -7.00 5.84
N GLU A 128 8.94 -7.43 6.93
CA GLU A 128 9.64 -8.69 7.07
C GLU A 128 8.95 -9.55 8.14
N LEU A 129 8.63 -10.79 7.81
CA LEU A 129 8.06 -11.77 8.72
C LEU A 129 9.05 -12.92 8.88
N SER A 130 9.51 -13.13 10.12
CA SER A 130 10.47 -14.18 10.49
C SER A 130 9.89 -15.10 11.57
N PHE A 131 10.41 -16.33 11.65
CA PHE A 131 9.99 -17.34 12.63
C PHE A 131 11.21 -17.81 13.43
N ALA A 132 11.01 -18.09 14.72
CA ALA A 132 12.12 -18.50 15.59
C ALA A 132 12.66 -19.91 15.26
N ASP A 133 11.82 -20.76 14.67
CA ASP A 133 12.09 -22.16 14.36
C ASP A 133 12.46 -22.40 12.88
N SER A 134 12.56 -21.35 12.08
CA SER A 134 12.84 -21.44 10.64
C SER A 134 13.83 -20.37 10.19
N LYS A 135 14.56 -20.67 9.10
CA LYS A 135 15.36 -19.66 8.38
C LYS A 135 14.56 -18.98 7.26
N GLU A 136 13.35 -19.46 7.00
CA GLU A 136 12.44 -18.84 6.03
C GLU A 136 12.00 -17.47 6.55
N VAL A 137 12.13 -16.47 5.67
CA VAL A 137 11.73 -15.09 5.93
C VAL A 137 10.87 -14.65 4.75
N SER A 138 9.65 -14.22 5.04
CA SER A 138 8.79 -13.62 4.03
C SER A 138 8.99 -12.10 4.06
N THR A 139 9.31 -11.51 2.91
CA THR A 139 9.54 -10.07 2.80
C THR A 139 8.75 -9.49 1.65
N GLN A 140 8.09 -8.35 1.89
CA GLN A 140 7.48 -7.57 0.83
C GLN A 140 7.77 -6.08 1.03
N THR A 141 8.06 -5.39 -0.07
CA THR A 141 8.34 -3.96 -0.07
C THR A 141 7.30 -3.25 -0.92
N LYS A 142 6.76 -2.14 -0.41
CA LYS A 142 5.82 -1.28 -1.13
C LYS A 142 6.29 0.16 -1.10
N LYS A 143 6.31 0.79 -2.28
CA LYS A 143 6.54 2.23 -2.39
C LYS A 143 5.28 2.97 -1.94
N ILE A 144 5.43 3.86 -0.96
CA ILE A 144 4.34 4.69 -0.44
C ILE A 144 4.69 6.17 -0.56
N GLY A 145 3.69 7.00 -0.83
CA GLY A 145 3.84 8.45 -0.85
C GLY A 145 2.82 9.05 0.11
N PHE A 146 3.30 9.73 1.15
CA PHE A 146 2.45 10.37 2.16
C PHE A 146 1.74 11.56 1.55
N ARG A 147 0.42 11.44 1.40
CA ARG A 147 -0.42 12.50 0.81
C ARG A 147 -1.87 12.35 1.20
N THR A 148 -2.60 13.45 1.18
CA THR A 148 -4.06 13.41 1.04
C THR A 148 -4.42 13.76 -0.39
N ILE A 149 -5.40 13.07 -0.97
CA ILE A 149 -6.01 13.45 -2.25
C ILE A 149 -7.52 13.48 -2.04
N LYS A 150 -8.16 14.57 -2.44
CA LYS A 150 -9.61 14.76 -2.33
C LYS A 150 -10.16 15.20 -3.68
N LEU A 151 -11.29 14.63 -4.07
CA LEU A 151 -12.13 15.15 -5.16
C LEU A 151 -13.13 16.13 -4.55
N ILE A 152 -13.12 17.37 -5.03
CA ILE A 152 -13.96 18.46 -4.49
C ILE A 152 -15.15 18.70 -5.42
N GLN A 153 -16.35 18.49 -4.87
CA GLN A 153 -17.62 18.64 -5.57
C GLN A 153 -18.60 19.50 -4.76
N ASN A 154 -18.25 20.76 -4.56
CA ASN A 154 -19.10 21.71 -3.86
C ASN A 154 -20.18 22.27 -4.82
N PRO A 155 -21.41 22.53 -4.34
CA PRO A 155 -22.44 23.19 -5.15
C PRO A 155 -22.00 24.55 -5.70
N VAL A 156 -22.32 24.81 -6.97
CA VAL A 156 -22.15 26.12 -7.62
C VAL A 156 -23.50 26.70 -8.03
N LYS A 157 -23.62 28.03 -8.01
CA LYS A 157 -24.82 28.75 -8.49
C LYS A 157 -24.68 29.06 -9.99
N PRO A 158 -25.77 29.04 -10.79
CA PRO A 158 -27.14 28.72 -10.40
C PRO A 158 -27.41 27.22 -10.20
N GLU A 159 -26.68 26.33 -10.89
CA GLU A 159 -26.77 24.87 -10.75
C GLU A 159 -25.43 24.23 -11.12
N GLY A 160 -25.07 23.13 -10.45
CA GLY A 160 -23.89 22.32 -10.76
C GLY A 160 -23.03 22.00 -9.54
N LEU A 161 -21.93 21.29 -9.78
CA LEU A 161 -20.89 20.98 -8.80
C LEU A 161 -19.53 21.43 -9.33
N THR A 162 -18.64 21.86 -8.45
CA THR A 162 -17.22 21.90 -8.78
C THR A 162 -16.73 20.49 -9.12
N PHE A 163 -15.64 20.40 -9.86
CA PHE A 163 -14.97 19.12 -10.08
C PHE A 163 -13.47 19.38 -10.23
N TYR A 164 -12.74 19.28 -9.12
CA TYR A 164 -11.29 19.42 -9.11
C TYR A 164 -10.67 18.59 -7.99
N PHE A 165 -9.36 18.37 -8.08
CA PHE A 165 -8.62 17.65 -7.07
C PHE A 165 -7.84 18.59 -6.16
N GLU A 166 -7.79 18.25 -4.89
CA GLU A 166 -6.85 18.81 -3.93
C GLU A 166 -5.86 17.75 -3.47
N VAL A 167 -4.58 18.10 -3.43
CA VAL A 167 -3.52 17.27 -2.85
C VAL A 167 -2.87 18.02 -1.69
N ASN A 168 -2.83 17.40 -0.50
CA ASN A 168 -2.30 18.05 0.71
C ASN A 168 -2.89 19.45 0.95
N SER A 169 -4.21 19.57 0.75
CA SER A 169 -4.98 20.83 0.82
C SER A 169 -4.60 21.90 -0.22
N LYS A 170 -3.92 21.53 -1.31
CA LYS A 170 -3.63 22.41 -2.45
C LYS A 170 -4.45 21.98 -3.67
N PRO A 171 -5.38 22.82 -4.18
CA PRO A 171 -6.08 22.54 -5.43
C PRO A 171 -5.10 22.58 -6.61
N PHE A 172 -5.34 21.73 -7.62
CA PHE A 172 -4.57 21.77 -8.87
C PHE A 172 -5.44 21.44 -10.09
N PHE A 173 -4.99 21.90 -11.25
CA PHE A 173 -5.59 21.59 -12.54
C PHE A 173 -4.95 20.32 -13.10
N ALA A 174 -5.78 19.35 -13.52
CA ALA A 174 -5.35 18.03 -14.00
C ALA A 174 -5.44 17.93 -15.53
#